data_AF-A0A811YSU5-F1
#
_entry.id   AF-A0A811YSU5-F1
#
_cell.length_a   1.000
_cell.length_b   1.000
_cell.length_c   1.000
_cell.angle_alpha   90.00
_cell.angle_beta   90.00
_cell.angle_gamma   90.00
#
_symmetry.space_group_name_H-M   'P 1'
#
loop_
_entity.id
_entity.type
_entity.pdbx_description
1 polymer ?
#
loop_
_entity_poly.entity_id
_entity_poly.type
_entity_poly.pdbx_seq_one_letter_code
_entity_poly.pdbx_strand_id
1 'polypeptide(L)'
;MANRKLRGLHCKDKELLKQAARPEAGAVPASLKAVCKSNASVPTTINQTQKENLRKFYKGKKYKPRNLLPKKTRATAHQLHKQEESLQSREQLDPLQSTHGLSTSSSRT
;
A
#
# COMPACT_ATOMS: atom_id res chain seq x y z
N MET A 1 -26.47 -26.35 3.24
CA MET A 1 -25.38 -25.84 2.39
C MET A 1 -24.49 -24.93 3.23
N ALA A 2 -23.26 -25.36 3.54
CA ALA A 2 -22.37 -24.63 4.44
C ALA A 2 -21.83 -23.36 3.76
N ASN A 3 -22.19 -22.19 4.30
CA ASN A 3 -21.59 -20.92 3.91
C ASN A 3 -20.09 -20.95 4.23
N ARG A 4 -19.27 -21.22 3.22
CA ARG A 4 -17.81 -21.28 3.31
C ARG A 4 -17.30 -19.89 3.72
N LYS A 5 -17.09 -19.70 5.03
CA LYS A 5 -16.57 -18.46 5.63
C LYS A 5 -15.28 -18.06 4.89
N LEU A 6 -15.28 -16.85 4.32
CA LEU A 6 -14.17 -16.23 3.59
C LEU A 6 -12.82 -16.25 4.35
N ARG A 7 -12.83 -16.46 5.67
CA ARG A 7 -11.61 -16.47 6.49
C ARG A 7 -10.73 -17.71 6.31
N GLY A 8 -11.29 -18.86 5.88
CA GLY A 8 -10.57 -20.14 5.83
C GLY A 8 -9.95 -20.53 4.49
N LEU A 9 -9.99 -19.65 3.47
CA LEU A 9 -9.53 -19.98 2.12
C LEU A 9 -8.04 -19.75 1.87
N HIS A 10 -7.34 -19.06 2.77
CA HIS A 10 -5.93 -18.66 2.64
C HIS A 10 -4.92 -19.84 2.56
N CYS A 11 -5.36 -21.08 2.79
CA CYS A 11 -4.52 -22.28 2.79
C CYS A 11 -4.82 -23.28 1.66
N LYS A 12 -5.75 -22.97 0.73
CA LYS A 12 -6.19 -23.91 -0.32
C LYS A 12 -5.97 -23.40 -1.76
N ASP A 13 -5.09 -22.43 -1.96
CA ASP A 13 -4.90 -21.72 -3.23
C ASP A 13 -4.66 -22.64 -4.44
N LYS A 14 -3.95 -23.77 -4.27
CA LYS A 14 -3.68 -24.73 -5.36
C LYS A 14 -4.86 -25.66 -5.69
N GLU A 15 -5.70 -26.00 -4.72
CA GLU A 15 -6.89 -26.83 -4.97
C GLU A 15 -8.02 -26.03 -5.62
N LEU A 16 -8.17 -24.75 -5.27
CA LEU A 16 -9.21 -23.88 -5.83
C LEU A 16 -9.00 -23.62 -7.32
N LEU A 17 -7.75 -23.54 -7.79
CA LEU A 17 -7.44 -23.33 -9.22
C LEU A 17 -7.81 -24.55 -10.08
N LYS A 18 -7.73 -25.76 -9.53
CA LYS A 18 -8.15 -27.00 -10.21
C LYS A 18 -9.67 -27.14 -10.32
N GLN A 19 -10.45 -26.46 -9.46
CA GLN A 19 -11.92 -26.51 -9.46
C GLN A 19 -12.57 -25.60 -10.51
N ALA A 20 -11.79 -24.80 -11.25
CA ALA A 20 -12.27 -23.93 -12.32
C ALA A 20 -12.55 -24.68 -13.66
N ALA A 21 -12.98 -25.94 -13.58
CA ALA A 21 -13.43 -26.72 -14.73
C ALA A 21 -14.89 -26.37 -15.08
N ARG A 22 -15.15 -26.21 -16.39
CA ARG A 22 -16.39 -25.67 -16.95
C ARG A 22 -17.62 -26.54 -16.62
N PRO A 23 -18.77 -25.96 -16.23
CA PRO A 23 -20.02 -26.70 -16.28
C PRO A 23 -20.45 -26.85 -17.75
N GLU A 24 -20.57 -28.09 -18.21
CA GLU A 24 -21.19 -28.46 -19.48
C GLU A 24 -22.64 -27.97 -19.55
N ALA A 25 -23.07 -27.62 -20.75
CA ALA A 25 -24.31 -26.90 -21.01
C ALA A 25 -25.56 -27.77 -20.72
N GLY A 26 -26.47 -27.25 -19.88
CA GLY A 26 -27.82 -27.78 -19.77
C GLY A 26 -28.45 -27.60 -18.38
N ALA A 27 -29.53 -26.82 -18.33
CA ALA A 27 -30.40 -26.57 -17.18
C ALA A 27 -29.84 -25.71 -16.04
N VAL A 28 -30.45 -24.53 -15.86
CA VAL A 28 -30.16 -23.61 -14.77
C VAL A 28 -31.32 -23.56 -13.78
N PRO A 29 -31.19 -24.16 -12.59
CA PRO A 29 -32.13 -23.87 -11.50
C PRO A 29 -31.39 -23.39 -10.25
N ALA A 30 -31.75 -22.18 -9.79
CA ALA A 30 -31.52 -21.56 -8.46
C ALA A 30 -30.08 -21.45 -7.88
N SER A 31 -29.13 -22.25 -8.36
CA SER A 31 -27.77 -22.41 -7.84
C SER A 31 -26.72 -21.58 -8.60
N LEU A 32 -27.07 -21.03 -9.77
CA LEU A 32 -26.21 -20.13 -10.55
C LEU A 32 -25.61 -18.99 -9.74
N LYS A 33 -26.43 -18.31 -8.92
CA LYS A 33 -25.95 -17.19 -8.08
C LYS A 33 -24.87 -17.66 -7.10
N ALA A 34 -25.03 -18.84 -6.52
CA ALA A 34 -24.05 -19.42 -5.61
C ALA A 34 -22.76 -19.84 -6.35
N VAL A 35 -22.90 -20.45 -7.53
CA VAL A 35 -21.78 -20.85 -8.40
C VAL A 35 -20.99 -19.64 -8.90
N CYS A 36 -21.66 -18.58 -9.36
CA CYS A 36 -21.00 -17.34 -9.77
C CYS A 36 -20.26 -16.69 -8.58
N LYS A 37 -20.85 -16.72 -7.38
CA LYS A 37 -20.22 -16.19 -6.17
C LYS A 37 -19.00 -17.01 -5.76
N SER A 38 -19.05 -18.34 -5.88
CA SER A 38 -17.89 -19.20 -5.60
C SER A 38 -16.80 -19.06 -6.66
N ASN A 39 -17.16 -18.96 -7.94
CA ASN A 39 -16.19 -18.80 -9.02
C ASN A 39 -15.50 -17.44 -8.96
N ALA A 40 -16.22 -16.37 -8.59
CA ALA A 40 -15.63 -15.05 -8.41
C ALA A 40 -14.73 -14.94 -7.15
N SER A 41 -14.98 -15.74 -6.11
CA SER A 41 -14.17 -15.69 -4.89
C SER A 41 -12.77 -16.28 -5.08
N VAL A 42 -12.62 -17.29 -5.94
CA VAL A 42 -11.32 -17.96 -6.22
C VAL A 42 -10.23 -16.99 -6.73
N PRO A 43 -10.39 -16.27 -7.87
CA PRO A 43 -9.37 -15.34 -8.33
C PRO A 43 -9.17 -14.17 -7.37
N THR A 44 -10.21 -13.79 -6.62
CA THR A 44 -10.10 -12.75 -5.58
C THR A 44 -9.17 -13.18 -4.45
N THR A 45 -9.32 -14.41 -3.94
CA THR A 45 -8.43 -14.97 -2.91
C THR A 45 -7.00 -15.11 -3.44
N ILE A 46 -6.82 -15.63 -4.66
CA ILE A 46 -5.49 -15.74 -5.29
C ILE A 46 -4.82 -14.36 -5.40
N ASN A 47 -5.56 -13.34 -5.85
CA ASN A 47 -5.03 -11.99 -5.96
C ASN A 47 -4.69 -11.38 -4.58
N GLN A 48 -5.44 -11.71 -3.53
CA GLN A 48 -5.16 -11.28 -2.16
C GLN A 48 -3.86 -11.89 -1.64
N THR A 49 -3.67 -13.22 -1.76
CA THR A 49 -2.48 -13.91 -1.26
C THR A 49 -1.22 -13.51 -2.03
N GLN A 50 -1.31 -13.38 -3.36
CA GLN A 50 -0.21 -12.86 -4.19
C GLN A 50 0.19 -11.45 -3.76
N LYS A 51 -0.78 -10.54 -3.56
CA LYS A 51 -0.51 -9.15 -3.16
C LYS A 51 0.07 -9.06 -1.75
N GLU A 52 -0.35 -9.91 -0.83
CA GLU A 52 0.24 -9.98 0.51
C GLU A 52 1.70 -10.45 0.46
N ASN A 53 1.99 -11.49 -0.31
CA ASN A 53 3.35 -11.99 -0.51
C ASN A 53 4.26 -10.92 -1.14
N LEU A 54 3.78 -10.18 -2.14
CA LEU A 54 4.50 -9.05 -2.72
C LEU A 54 4.74 -7.93 -1.70
N ARG A 55 3.76 -7.63 -0.84
CA ARG A 55 3.93 -6.63 0.24
C ARG A 55 5.01 -7.03 1.24
N LYS A 56 5.08 -8.33 1.59
CA LYS A 56 6.15 -8.87 2.43
C LYS A 56 7.52 -8.74 1.74
N PHE A 57 7.61 -9.12 0.46
CA PHE A 57 8.85 -9.06 -0.31
C PHE A 57 9.39 -7.63 -0.53
N TYR A 58 8.51 -6.65 -0.73
CA TYR A 58 8.89 -5.24 -0.95
C TYR A 58 8.88 -4.40 0.34
N LYS A 59 8.70 -5.01 1.53
CA LYS A 59 8.77 -4.28 2.80
C LYS A 59 10.19 -3.71 2.99
N GLY A 60 10.29 -2.44 3.38
CA GLY A 60 11.58 -1.75 3.60
C GLY A 60 12.36 -1.35 2.33
N LYS A 61 12.04 -1.89 1.15
CA LYS A 61 12.69 -1.50 -0.10
C LYS A 61 12.26 -0.10 -0.54
N LYS A 62 13.22 0.71 -1.00
CA LYS A 62 12.99 2.07 -1.54
C LYS A 62 12.04 2.06 -2.74
N TYR A 63 12.26 1.16 -3.69
CA TYR A 63 11.49 1.08 -4.93
C TYR A 63 10.43 -0.03 -4.84
N LYS A 64 9.17 0.38 -4.85
CA LYS A 64 8.00 -0.52 -4.91
C LYS A 64 7.28 -0.32 -6.23
N PRO A 65 6.66 -1.37 -6.79
CA PRO A 65 5.85 -1.22 -7.99
C PRO A 65 4.64 -0.30 -7.73
N ARG A 66 4.20 0.44 -8.76
CA ARG A 66 3.11 1.43 -8.70
C ARG A 66 1.79 0.88 -8.13
N ASN A 67 1.57 -0.43 -8.27
CA ASN A 67 0.37 -1.13 -7.77
C ASN A 67 0.36 -1.34 -6.25
N LEU A 68 1.54 -1.37 -5.61
CA LEU A 68 1.68 -1.52 -4.17
C LEU A 68 1.77 -0.18 -3.44
N LEU A 69 1.96 0.92 -4.17
CA LEU A 69 2.00 2.27 -3.59
C LEU A 69 0.62 2.68 -3.06
N PRO A 70 0.58 3.47 -1.97
CA PRO A 70 -0.66 4.06 -1.49
C PRO A 70 -1.27 4.96 -2.58
N LYS A 71 -2.58 4.84 -2.80
CA LYS A 71 -3.32 5.71 -3.71
C LYS A 71 -3.71 6.97 -2.93
N LYS A 72 -2.92 8.03 -3.08
CA LYS A 72 -3.18 9.37 -2.56
C LYS A 72 -3.67 10.28 -3.69
N THR A 73 -4.29 11.40 -3.34
CA THR A 73 -4.56 12.46 -4.31
C THR A 73 -3.25 13.07 -4.82
N ARG A 74 -3.27 13.69 -6.00
CA ARG A 74 -2.10 14.37 -6.57
C ARG A 74 -1.57 15.44 -5.62
N ALA A 75 -2.45 16.28 -5.07
CA ALA A 75 -2.08 17.34 -4.13
C ALA A 75 -1.31 16.79 -2.92
N THR A 76 -1.83 15.74 -2.25
CA THR A 76 -1.17 15.12 -1.10
C THR A 76 0.13 14.40 -1.46
N ALA A 77 0.29 13.93 -2.70
CA ALA A 77 1.53 13.30 -3.16
C ALA A 77 2.67 14.30 -3.44
N HIS A 78 2.34 15.56 -3.72
CA HIS A 78 3.31 16.65 -3.96
C HIS A 78 3.56 17.55 -2.75
N GLN A 79 2.82 17.36 -1.65
CA GLN A 79 3.11 18.02 -0.38
C GLN A 79 4.44 17.55 0.20
N LEU A 80 5.11 18.43 0.95
CA LEU A 80 6.33 18.10 1.67
C LEU A 80 6.07 17.05 2.75
N HIS A 81 7.10 16.28 3.11
CA HIS A 81 6.99 15.38 4.25
C HIS A 81 7.00 16.19 5.55
N LYS A 82 6.23 15.77 6.57
CA LYS A 82 6.16 16.49 7.86
C LYS A 82 7.52 16.81 8.48
N GLN A 83 8.49 15.90 8.29
CA GLN A 83 9.85 16.13 8.76
C GLN A 83 10.51 17.30 8.03
N GLU A 84 10.34 17.38 6.70
CA GLU A 84 10.82 18.47 5.85
C GLU A 84 10.14 19.80 6.21
N GLU A 85 8.84 19.77 6.50
CA GLU A 85 8.10 20.96 6.97
C GLU A 85 8.63 21.49 8.31
N SER A 86 9.08 20.60 9.20
CA SER A 86 9.64 20.96 10.49
C SER A 86 11.14 21.29 10.48
N LEU A 87 11.83 21.18 9.32
CA LEU A 87 13.25 21.49 9.24
C LEU A 87 13.47 23.00 9.41
N GLN A 88 14.12 23.36 10.51
CA GLN A 88 14.60 24.72 10.77
C GLN A 88 16.09 24.80 10.46
N SER A 89 16.56 25.96 9.98
CA SER A 89 18.00 26.19 9.80
C SER A 89 18.69 26.25 11.17
N ARG A 90 20.00 25.96 11.21
CA ARG A 90 20.78 26.05 12.46
C ARG A 90 20.74 27.43 13.09
N GLU A 91 20.68 28.48 12.27
CA GLU A 91 20.54 29.86 12.72
C GLU A 91 19.19 30.14 13.39
N GLN A 92 18.13 29.45 12.98
CA GLN A 92 16.81 29.54 13.63
C GLN A 92 16.76 28.73 14.93
N LEU A 93 17.51 27.63 15.01
CA LEU A 93 17.59 26.76 16.20
C LEU A 93 18.44 27.38 17.31
N ASP A 94 19.57 27.99 16.95
CA ASP A 94 20.50 28.64 17.88
C ASP A 94 20.66 30.13 17.52
N PRO A 95 19.77 31.02 18.00
CA PRO A 95 19.82 32.44 17.69
C PRO A 95 21.12 33.13 18.14
N LEU A 96 21.86 32.51 19.07
CA LEU A 96 23.05 33.12 19.67
C LEU A 96 24.24 33.11 18.70
N GLN A 97 24.30 32.19 17.73
CA GLN A 97 25.39 32.11 16.75
C GLN A 97 25.30 33.16 15.62
N SER A 98 24.11 33.76 15.43
CA SER A 98 23.87 34.84 14.46
C SER A 98 24.60 36.14 14.83
N THR A 99 24.88 36.36 16.11
CA THR A 99 25.39 37.65 16.62
C THR A 99 26.89 37.87 16.41
N HIS A 100 27.64 36.86 15.94
CA HIS A 100 29.11 36.92 15.88
C HIS A 100 29.67 37.57 14.60
N GLY A 101 28.84 38.12 13.72
CA GLY A 101 29.25 38.73 12.44
C GLY A 101 29.32 40.27 12.41
N LEU A 102 28.92 40.97 13.47
CA LEU A 102 28.79 42.44 13.49
C LEU A 102 29.52 43.09 14.67
N SER A 103 30.79 42.78 14.88
CA SER A 103 31.65 43.59 15.74
C SER A 103 33.10 43.50 15.29
N THR A 104 33.54 44.47 14.47
CA THR A 104 34.89 45.05 14.45
C THR A 104 35.00 46.04 13.29
N SER A 105 34.47 47.24 13.48
CA SER A 105 35.09 48.42 12.87
C SER A 105 35.36 49.41 13.99
N SER A 106 36.43 49.12 14.73
CA SER A 106 37.07 50.03 15.66
C SER A 106 37.30 51.36 14.95
N SER A 107 36.79 52.43 15.58
CA SER A 107 37.12 53.82 15.31
C SER A 107 38.60 53.98 14.98
N ARG A 108 38.89 54.43 13.75
CA ARG A 108 40.21 54.90 13.37
C ARG A 108 40.10 56.42 13.25
N THR A 109 40.85 57.08 14.12
CA THR A 109 41.04 58.52 14.31
C THR A 109 41.51 59.21 13.05
#